data_AF-A0A1V3A207-F1
#
_entry.id   AF-A0A1V3A207-F1
#
_cell.length_a   1.000
_cell.length_b   1.000
_cell.length_c   1.000
_cell.angle_alpha   90.00
_cell.angle_beta   90.00
_cell.angle_gamma   90.00
#
_symmetry.space_group_name_H-M   'P 1'
#
loop_
_entity.id
_entity.type
_entity.pdbx_description
1 polymer ?
#
loop_
_entity_poly.entity_id
_entity_poly.type
_entity_poly.pdbx_seq_one_letter_code
_entity_poly.pdbx_strand_id
1 'polypeptide(L)'
;MSRKHRESPSTDVRSGPHSPGRRRLLGALVALPWLVPAAPALAQVGREYRIELVIFQHLTEESRRLLETTGAALQPSPGSGPIGEGTYRRSRRGFDLGHVVRRIEDDRDSRLIATLAWDQRGRDHASTPWLTVSEGRSLDRRTPLYDDRGPVSPILQEPAEERHELEGRLRVWVGRFLHLETDLIFHDATAGDTAIAVRGHQRMNSGDDLFYLDHPVVGMIARVTRIDTSD
;
A
#
# COMPACT_ATOMS: atom_id res chain seq x y z
N MET A 1 -5.05 84.48 -20.71
CA MET A 1 -5.75 85.65 -20.14
C MET A 1 -5.42 85.76 -18.67
N SER A 2 -5.04 86.98 -18.24
CA SER A 2 -4.98 87.57 -16.88
C SER A 2 -4.36 86.78 -15.72
N ARG A 3 -3.18 87.17 -15.19
CA ARG A 3 -2.80 88.36 -14.37
C ARG A 3 -2.82 88.00 -12.87
N LYS A 4 -1.65 88.11 -12.19
CA LYS A 4 -1.27 89.17 -11.21
C LYS A 4 -2.20 89.20 -9.98
N HIS A 5 -1.78 89.35 -8.73
CA HIS A 5 -0.57 89.89 -8.08
C HIS A 5 -0.71 89.47 -6.58
N ARG A 6 0.38 89.13 -5.88
CA ARG A 6 1.01 89.95 -4.80
C ARG A 6 0.26 89.92 -3.45
N GLU A 7 0.91 89.38 -2.42
CA GLU A 7 1.19 90.05 -1.13
C GLU A 7 1.93 89.10 -0.16
N SER A 8 3.07 89.56 0.36
CA SER A 8 3.69 89.19 1.66
C SER A 8 3.35 90.35 2.64
N PRO A 9 3.76 90.41 3.94
CA PRO A 9 4.59 89.54 4.81
C PRO A 9 4.13 89.44 6.31
N SER A 10 5.01 88.86 7.17
CA SER A 10 5.13 89.03 8.65
C SER A 10 4.02 88.41 9.55
N THR A 11 4.23 87.86 10.75
CA THR A 11 5.26 87.92 11.81
C THR A 11 5.12 86.63 12.65
N ASP A 12 6.19 85.90 12.93
CA ASP A 12 6.90 85.83 14.22
C ASP A 12 6.05 85.40 15.44
N VAL A 13 6.23 84.16 15.94
CA VAL A 13 6.45 83.89 17.38
C VAL A 13 7.33 82.63 17.54
N ARG A 14 8.59 82.94 17.84
CA ARG A 14 9.57 82.25 18.71
C ARG A 14 9.05 81.28 19.80
N SER A 15 9.75 80.14 19.87
CA SER A 15 10.41 79.58 21.06
C SER A 15 9.63 78.72 22.08
N GLY A 16 10.08 77.47 22.22
CA GLY A 16 9.96 76.66 23.45
C GLY A 16 10.11 75.15 23.18
N PRO A 17 10.76 74.36 24.06
CA PRO A 17 12.06 73.79 23.68
C PRO A 17 12.09 72.26 23.48
N HIS A 18 13.09 71.88 22.69
CA HIS A 18 13.88 70.65 22.69
C HIS A 18 13.58 69.60 23.78
N SER A 19 12.96 68.50 23.38
CA SER A 19 13.18 67.19 24.02
C SER A 19 14.36 66.49 23.33
N PRO A 20 15.46 66.17 24.03
CA PRO A 20 16.56 65.42 23.45
C PRO A 20 16.10 63.99 23.15
N GLY A 21 16.30 63.58 21.90
CA GLY A 21 16.10 62.20 21.51
C GLY A 21 17.18 61.26 22.04
N ARG A 22 17.00 60.00 21.64
CA ARG A 22 18.03 58.95 21.47
C ARG A 22 18.47 58.32 22.78
N ARG A 23 18.09 57.07 23.06
CA ARG A 23 18.70 55.79 22.59
C ARG A 23 18.85 54.96 23.88
N ARG A 24 18.83 53.63 23.97
CA ARG A 24 18.74 52.45 23.11
C ARG A 24 18.41 51.33 24.12
N LEU A 25 17.39 50.52 23.91
CA LEU A 25 17.53 49.15 23.38
C LEU A 25 18.75 48.39 23.95
N LEU A 26 18.47 47.60 24.98
CA LEU A 26 19.12 46.32 25.25
C LEU A 26 18.02 45.35 25.68
N GLY A 27 17.16 44.99 24.73
CA GLY A 27 16.23 43.87 24.87
C GLY A 27 16.99 42.59 24.59
N ALA A 28 17.33 41.86 25.64
CA ALA A 28 17.94 40.54 25.54
C ALA A 28 16.91 39.51 25.08
N LEU A 29 17.26 38.85 23.97
CA LEU A 29 16.96 37.47 23.58
C LEU A 29 16.31 36.60 24.67
N VAL A 30 15.10 36.09 24.40
CA VAL A 30 14.81 34.63 24.39
C VAL A 30 13.66 34.41 23.40
N ALA A 31 13.99 34.21 22.11
CA ALA A 31 13.09 33.51 21.21
C ALA A 31 13.25 32.03 21.54
N LEU A 32 12.39 31.51 22.43
CA LEU A 32 12.30 30.09 22.73
C LEU A 32 11.60 29.43 21.53
N PRO A 33 12.28 28.68 20.64
CA PRO A 33 11.56 27.89 19.68
C PRO A 33 10.81 26.84 20.51
N TRP A 34 9.49 26.88 20.47
CA TRP A 34 8.67 25.81 20.97
C TRP A 34 9.09 24.55 20.22
N LEU A 35 9.94 23.74 20.87
CA LEU A 35 10.18 22.36 20.50
C LEU A 35 8.85 21.63 20.63
N VAL A 36 8.09 21.58 19.53
CA VAL A 36 6.98 20.63 19.41
C VAL A 36 7.63 19.25 19.33
N PRO A 37 7.42 18.36 20.32
CA PRO A 37 7.93 17.01 20.22
C PRO A 37 7.19 16.32 19.07
N ALA A 38 7.89 16.03 17.99
CA ALA A 38 7.42 15.19 16.90
C ALA A 38 7.36 13.73 17.37
N ALA A 39 6.41 13.39 18.24
CA ALA A 39 6.21 12.02 18.73
C ALA A 39 4.83 11.50 18.32
N PRO A 40 4.73 10.84 17.14
CA PRO A 40 3.98 9.59 17.12
C PRO A 40 4.61 8.48 16.26
N ALA A 41 5.78 8.70 15.65
CA ALA A 41 6.36 7.74 14.69
C ALA A 41 6.82 6.42 15.33
N LEU A 42 7.24 6.45 16.60
CA LEU A 42 7.62 5.23 17.33
C LEU A 42 6.43 4.48 17.96
N ALA A 43 5.22 5.05 17.92
CA ALA A 43 4.08 4.46 18.63
C ALA A 43 3.42 3.30 17.87
N GLN A 44 3.66 3.14 16.57
CA GLN A 44 2.98 2.16 15.72
C GLN A 44 3.70 0.80 15.68
N VAL A 45 5.03 0.79 15.81
CA VAL A 45 5.81 -0.45 15.90
C VAL A 45 5.45 -1.19 17.18
N GLY A 46 5.24 -2.50 17.08
CA GLY A 46 4.90 -3.37 18.19
C GLY A 46 3.42 -3.50 18.52
N ARG A 47 2.53 -2.74 17.86
CA ARG A 47 1.07 -2.93 17.94
C ARG A 47 0.64 -4.15 17.14
N GLU A 48 -0.47 -4.76 17.51
CA GLU A 48 -1.08 -5.83 16.73
C GLU A 48 -2.06 -5.22 15.71
N TYR A 49 -2.02 -5.73 14.47
CA TYR A 49 -2.88 -5.32 13.38
C TYR A 49 -3.52 -6.54 12.75
N ARG A 50 -4.80 -6.42 12.39
CA ARG A 50 -5.48 -7.32 11.46
C ARG A 50 -5.45 -6.69 10.09
N ILE A 51 -4.91 -7.42 9.12
CA ILE A 51 -4.91 -7.04 7.71
C ILE A 51 -5.92 -7.93 7.01
N GLU A 52 -6.76 -7.30 6.19
CA GLU A 52 -7.70 -7.98 5.30
C GLU A 52 -7.42 -7.51 3.89
N LEU A 53 -7.39 -8.44 2.95
CA LEU A 53 -7.08 -8.19 1.55
C LEU A 53 -8.05 -8.97 0.67
N VAL A 54 -8.68 -8.27 -0.27
CA VAL A 54 -9.42 -8.85 -1.38
C VAL A 54 -8.58 -8.70 -2.63
N ILE A 55 -8.35 -9.79 -3.36
CA ILE A 55 -7.64 -9.79 -4.63
C ILE A 55 -8.59 -10.28 -5.72
N PHE A 56 -8.65 -9.56 -6.83
CA PHE A 56 -9.56 -9.86 -7.94
C PHE A 56 -8.93 -9.52 -9.28
N GLN A 57 -9.39 -10.19 -10.33
CA GLN A 57 -9.02 -9.94 -11.71
C GLN A 57 -10.00 -8.96 -12.35
N HIS A 58 -9.51 -8.03 -13.17
CA HIS A 58 -10.31 -7.26 -14.10
C HIS A 58 -10.52 -8.04 -15.40
N LEU A 59 -11.78 -8.20 -15.82
CA LEU A 59 -12.19 -8.92 -17.03
C LEU A 59 -12.47 -8.00 -18.24
N THR A 60 -12.01 -6.76 -18.17
CA THR A 60 -12.23 -5.76 -19.22
C THR A 60 -11.44 -6.08 -20.50
N GLU A 61 -11.87 -5.50 -21.62
CA GLU A 61 -11.12 -5.57 -22.88
C GLU A 61 -9.70 -5.00 -22.77
N GLU A 62 -9.51 -3.96 -21.96
CA GLU A 62 -8.20 -3.36 -21.74
C GLU A 62 -7.25 -4.32 -21.01
N SER A 63 -7.75 -4.94 -19.93
CA SER A 63 -7.01 -5.95 -19.17
C SER A 63 -6.61 -7.14 -20.06
N ARG A 64 -7.53 -7.61 -20.92
CA ARG A 64 -7.26 -8.69 -21.86
C ARG A 64 -6.19 -8.32 -22.88
N ARG A 65 -6.31 -7.15 -23.51
CA ARG A 65 -5.30 -6.66 -24.46
C ARG A 65 -3.93 -6.50 -23.81
N LEU A 66 -3.89 -6.06 -22.55
CA LEU A 66 -2.62 -5.94 -21.83
C LEU A 66 -1.97 -7.30 -21.61
N LEU A 67 -2.74 -8.32 -21.21
CA LEU A 67 -2.25 -9.70 -21.10
C LEU A 67 -1.73 -10.23 -22.43
N GLU A 68 -2.47 -10.03 -23.53
CA GLU A 68 -2.07 -10.50 -24.86
C GLU A 68 -0.80 -9.81 -25.38
N THR A 69 -0.59 -8.53 -25.04
CA THR A 69 0.52 -7.72 -25.59
C THR A 69 1.78 -7.74 -24.72
N THR A 70 1.61 -7.80 -23.39
CA THR A 70 2.70 -7.66 -22.41
C THR A 70 2.93 -8.94 -21.62
N GLY A 71 2.01 -9.89 -21.68
CA GLY A 71 2.14 -11.20 -21.06
C GLY A 71 3.40 -11.90 -21.53
N ALA A 72 4.17 -12.44 -20.60
CA ALA A 72 5.38 -13.18 -20.86
C ALA A 72 5.38 -14.47 -20.03
N ALA A 73 6.22 -15.43 -20.40
CA ALA A 73 6.53 -16.54 -19.51
C ALA A 73 7.36 -15.99 -18.33
N LEU A 74 6.69 -15.68 -17.22
CA LEU A 74 7.34 -15.27 -15.99
C LEU A 74 7.39 -16.45 -15.03
N GLN A 75 8.55 -16.64 -14.42
CA GLN A 75 8.66 -17.55 -13.28
C GLN A 75 8.49 -16.76 -11.98
N PRO A 76 7.78 -17.32 -10.98
CA PRO A 76 7.79 -16.77 -9.63
C PRO A 76 9.25 -16.58 -9.21
N SER A 77 9.54 -15.43 -8.62
CA SER A 77 10.79 -15.24 -7.89
C SER A 77 10.49 -15.57 -6.43
N PRO A 78 10.59 -16.84 -5.99
CA PRO A 78 10.47 -17.16 -4.58
C PRO A 78 11.57 -16.35 -3.88
N GLY A 79 11.16 -15.40 -3.05
CA GLY A 79 12.12 -14.64 -2.26
C GLY A 79 12.97 -15.58 -1.44
N SER A 80 14.28 -15.38 -1.41
CA SER A 80 15.15 -16.12 -0.49
C SER A 80 14.77 -15.76 0.96
N GLY A 81 14.23 -16.73 1.69
CA GLY A 81 13.96 -16.64 3.12
C GLY A 81 12.89 -17.64 3.54
N PRO A 82 12.94 -18.21 4.76
CA PRO A 82 11.84 -19.00 5.26
C PRO A 82 10.58 -18.13 5.25
N ILE A 83 9.56 -18.65 4.56
CA ILE A 83 8.17 -18.22 4.62
C ILE A 83 7.85 -17.90 6.08
N GLY A 84 7.06 -16.87 6.35
CA GLY A 84 6.69 -16.40 7.69
C GLY A 84 5.91 -17.40 8.56
N GLU A 85 6.30 -18.67 8.59
CA GLU A 85 5.90 -19.73 9.49
C GLU A 85 6.00 -19.22 10.92
N GLY A 86 4.83 -18.97 11.52
CA GLY A 86 4.69 -18.42 12.87
C GLY A 86 4.63 -16.90 12.98
N THR A 87 4.95 -16.13 11.93
CA THR A 87 4.86 -14.65 11.96
C THR A 87 3.49 -14.13 11.50
N TYR A 88 2.89 -14.82 10.53
CA TYR A 88 1.53 -14.54 10.08
C TYR A 88 0.59 -15.58 10.65
N ARG A 89 -0.45 -15.13 11.35
CA ARG A 89 -1.50 -16.00 11.85
C ARG A 89 -2.77 -15.68 11.10
N ARG A 90 -3.39 -16.67 10.46
CA ARG A 90 -4.74 -16.52 9.92
C ARG A 90 -5.64 -15.90 10.99
N SER A 91 -6.30 -14.80 10.65
CA SER A 91 -7.05 -14.05 11.66
C SER A 91 -8.17 -14.91 12.22
N ARG A 92 -8.27 -14.97 13.55
CA ARG A 92 -9.39 -15.65 14.23
C ARG A 92 -10.63 -14.77 14.37
N ARG A 93 -10.49 -13.47 14.09
CA ARG A 93 -11.54 -12.45 14.25
C ARG A 93 -12.49 -12.37 13.06
N GLY A 94 -12.35 -13.25 12.06
CA GLY A 94 -13.15 -13.24 10.84
C GLY A 94 -12.64 -12.27 9.78
N PHE A 95 -13.51 -11.98 8.80
CA PHE A 95 -13.25 -11.16 7.62
C PHE A 95 -14.46 -10.26 7.36
N ASP A 96 -14.31 -8.94 7.49
CA ASP A 96 -15.43 -8.00 7.39
C ASP A 96 -15.49 -7.25 6.04
N LEU A 97 -14.56 -7.54 5.12
CA LEU A 97 -14.66 -7.09 3.72
C LEU A 97 -15.66 -7.91 2.89
N GLY A 98 -16.57 -8.67 3.52
CA GLY A 98 -17.59 -9.46 2.81
C GLY A 98 -18.51 -8.63 1.90
N HIS A 99 -18.77 -7.37 2.26
CA HIS A 99 -19.55 -6.45 1.41
C HIS A 99 -18.80 -6.05 0.13
N VAL A 100 -17.47 -5.97 0.19
CA VAL A 100 -16.60 -5.72 -0.97
C VAL A 100 -16.60 -6.95 -1.87
N VAL A 101 -16.44 -8.14 -1.28
CA VAL A 101 -16.49 -9.41 -2.01
C VAL A 101 -17.80 -9.54 -2.79
N ARG A 102 -18.94 -9.32 -2.12
CA ARG A 102 -20.25 -9.39 -2.78
C ARG A 102 -20.36 -8.43 -3.96
N ARG A 103 -19.88 -7.19 -3.80
CA ARG A 103 -19.89 -6.20 -4.89
C ARG A 103 -19.04 -6.65 -6.08
N ILE A 104 -17.88 -7.27 -5.84
CA ILE A 104 -17.00 -7.80 -6.89
C ILE A 104 -17.66 -8.99 -7.58
N GLU A 105 -18.30 -9.89 -6.84
CA GLU A 105 -19.01 -11.04 -7.42
C GLU A 105 -20.24 -10.62 -8.25
N ASP A 106 -20.90 -9.53 -7.86
CA ASP A 106 -22.03 -8.95 -8.60
C ASP A 106 -21.57 -8.15 -9.86
N ASP A 107 -20.29 -7.80 -9.94
CA ASP A 107 -19.69 -7.08 -11.07
C ASP A 107 -19.27 -8.06 -12.19
N ARG A 108 -19.74 -7.83 -13.41
CA ARG A 108 -19.43 -8.69 -14.57
C ARG A 108 -18.04 -8.47 -15.12
N ASP A 109 -17.45 -7.31 -14.84
CA ASP A 109 -16.13 -6.93 -15.33
C ASP A 109 -15.02 -7.29 -14.32
N SER A 110 -15.36 -8.04 -13.27
CA SER A 110 -14.43 -8.46 -12.22
C SER A 110 -14.61 -9.93 -11.84
N ARG A 111 -13.55 -10.56 -11.32
CA ARG A 111 -13.59 -11.92 -10.78
C ARG A 111 -12.75 -12.02 -9.52
N LEU A 112 -13.34 -12.50 -8.42
CA LEU A 112 -12.62 -12.76 -7.19
C LEU A 112 -11.54 -13.84 -7.40
N ILE A 113 -10.32 -13.58 -6.92
CA ILE A 113 -9.22 -14.56 -6.88
C ILE A 113 -9.05 -15.08 -5.45
N ALA A 114 -8.90 -14.16 -4.48
CA ALA A 114 -8.56 -14.52 -3.10
C ALA A 114 -9.15 -13.56 -2.06
N THR A 115 -9.42 -14.10 -0.88
CA THR A 115 -9.72 -13.33 0.34
C THR A 115 -8.76 -13.74 1.43
N LEU A 116 -7.93 -12.81 1.87
CA LEU A 116 -6.89 -13.05 2.86
C LEU A 116 -7.17 -12.25 4.12
N ALA A 117 -7.00 -12.88 5.27
CA ALA A 117 -6.99 -12.19 6.56
C ALA A 117 -5.96 -12.79 7.49
N TRP A 118 -5.10 -11.94 8.01
CA TRP A 118 -4.09 -12.34 8.99
C TRP A 118 -3.87 -11.25 10.04
N ASP A 119 -3.43 -11.71 11.20
CA ASP A 119 -2.98 -10.87 12.29
C ASP A 119 -1.44 -10.84 12.27
N GLN A 120 -0.85 -9.67 12.49
CA GLN A 120 0.58 -9.52 12.69
C GLN A 120 0.91 -8.38 13.66
N ARG A 121 2.06 -8.52 14.31
CA ARG A 121 2.70 -7.42 15.02
C ARG A 121 3.34 -6.46 14.03
N GLY A 122 3.09 -5.17 14.20
CA GLY A 122 3.70 -4.09 13.44
C GLY A 122 5.21 -4.09 13.61
N ARG A 123 5.93 -4.18 12.50
CA ARG A 123 7.40 -4.23 12.41
C ARG A 123 7.87 -3.20 11.39
N ASP A 124 9.10 -2.74 11.50
CA ASP A 124 9.69 -1.86 10.48
C ASP A 124 9.95 -2.63 9.17
N HIS A 125 10.28 -1.90 8.11
CA HIS A 125 10.54 -2.49 6.80
C HIS A 125 11.67 -3.55 6.81
N ALA A 126 12.71 -3.36 7.62
CA ALA A 126 13.87 -4.25 7.64
C ALA A 126 13.59 -5.57 8.38
N SER A 127 12.69 -5.55 9.35
CA SER A 127 12.34 -6.70 10.19
C SER A 127 11.01 -7.37 9.82
N THR A 128 10.27 -6.83 8.86
CA THR A 128 9.03 -7.42 8.37
C THR A 128 9.34 -8.50 7.32
N PRO A 129 8.94 -9.76 7.54
CA PRO A 129 9.13 -10.81 6.55
C PRO A 129 8.21 -10.63 5.33
N TRP A 130 8.41 -11.47 4.32
CA TRP A 130 7.48 -11.59 3.21
C TRP A 130 6.46 -12.70 3.52
N LEU A 131 5.19 -12.44 3.22
CA LEU A 131 4.12 -13.44 3.15
C LEU A 131 4.08 -13.99 1.72
N THR A 132 4.23 -15.31 1.59
CA THR A 132 4.03 -15.99 0.30
C THR A 132 2.53 -16.08 0.00
N VAL A 133 2.18 -15.83 -1.25
CA VAL A 133 0.82 -15.95 -1.79
C VAL A 133 0.85 -17.00 -2.89
N SER A 134 -0.06 -17.97 -2.81
CA SER A 134 -0.32 -18.97 -3.85
C SER A 134 -1.82 -19.26 -3.80
N GLU A 135 -2.59 -18.54 -4.61
CA GLU A 135 -4.05 -18.44 -4.46
C GLU A 135 -4.77 -18.47 -5.80
N GLY A 136 -6.08 -18.74 -5.73
CA GLY A 136 -6.96 -18.85 -6.88
C GLY A 136 -6.93 -20.25 -7.51
N ARG A 137 -7.22 -20.35 -8.80
CA ARG A 137 -7.31 -21.64 -9.50
C ARG A 137 -5.94 -22.32 -9.63
N SER A 138 -5.90 -23.62 -9.35
CA SER A 138 -4.78 -24.50 -9.69
C SER A 138 -4.66 -24.64 -11.22
N LEU A 139 -3.45 -24.43 -11.73
CA LEU A 139 -3.08 -24.46 -13.14
C LEU A 139 -2.50 -25.80 -13.56
N ASP A 140 -2.17 -26.67 -12.60
CA ASP A 140 -1.67 -28.02 -12.84
C ASP A 140 -2.78 -28.98 -13.23
N ARG A 141 -3.44 -28.67 -14.35
CA ARG A 141 -4.39 -29.56 -15.00
C ARG A 141 -3.61 -30.59 -15.81
N ARG A 142 -3.03 -31.58 -15.14
CA ARG A 142 -2.59 -32.81 -15.80
C ARG A 142 -3.83 -33.49 -16.39
N THR A 143 -4.01 -33.38 -17.71
CA THR A 143 -4.70 -34.41 -18.47
C THR A 143 -3.96 -35.71 -18.17
N PRO A 144 -4.58 -36.73 -17.55
CA PRO A 144 -3.94 -38.04 -17.48
C PRO A 144 -3.74 -38.49 -18.92
N LEU A 145 -2.50 -38.41 -19.40
CA LEU A 145 -2.09 -39.12 -20.60
C LEU A 145 -2.22 -40.60 -20.26
N TYR A 146 -3.37 -41.18 -20.63
CA TYR A 146 -3.53 -42.62 -20.66
C TYR A 146 -2.62 -43.11 -21.79
N ASP A 147 -1.36 -43.40 -21.48
CA ASP A 147 -0.47 -44.12 -22.38
C ASP A 147 -0.89 -45.59 -22.31
N ASP A 148 -1.30 -46.14 -23.46
CA ASP A 148 -1.75 -47.53 -23.64
C ASP A 148 -0.57 -48.54 -23.56
N ARG A 149 0.51 -48.17 -22.87
CA ARG A 149 1.80 -48.88 -22.84
C ARG A 149 2.28 -49.19 -21.42
N GLY A 150 1.45 -49.90 -20.66
CA GLY A 150 1.90 -50.66 -19.49
C GLY A 150 2.53 -49.85 -18.34
N PRO A 151 2.88 -50.51 -17.22
CA PRO A 151 3.31 -49.83 -16.01
C PRO A 151 4.76 -49.34 -16.14
N VAL A 152 4.94 -48.12 -16.63
CA VAL A 152 6.22 -47.41 -16.51
C VAL A 152 6.33 -46.93 -15.06
N SER A 153 7.42 -47.33 -14.39
CA SER A 153 7.74 -46.89 -13.02
C SER A 153 7.54 -45.38 -12.88
N PRO A 154 6.84 -44.90 -11.84
CA PRO A 154 6.71 -43.47 -11.61
C PRO A 154 8.11 -42.93 -11.33
N ILE A 155 8.65 -42.18 -12.28
CA ILE A 155 9.71 -41.24 -11.98
C ILE A 155 9.15 -40.41 -10.83
N LEU A 156 9.83 -40.42 -9.68
CA LEU A 156 9.65 -39.45 -8.61
C LEU A 156 9.99 -38.08 -9.22
N GLN A 157 9.05 -37.51 -9.97
CA GLN A 157 8.97 -36.08 -10.13
C GLN A 157 8.76 -35.58 -8.71
N GLU A 158 9.73 -34.82 -8.20
CA GLU A 158 9.45 -33.92 -7.09
C GLU A 158 8.09 -33.28 -7.35
N PRO A 159 7.18 -33.21 -6.35
CA PRO A 159 5.86 -32.68 -6.59
C PRO A 159 6.06 -31.34 -7.27
N ALA A 160 5.68 -31.24 -8.55
CA ALA A 160 5.67 -29.97 -9.23
C ALA A 160 4.86 -29.06 -8.31
N GLU A 161 5.50 -28.02 -7.75
CA GLU A 161 4.85 -27.13 -6.80
C GLU A 161 3.55 -26.69 -7.46
N GLU A 162 2.41 -26.96 -6.80
CA GLU A 162 1.10 -26.78 -7.39
C GLU A 162 0.97 -25.33 -7.87
N ARG A 163 0.98 -25.12 -9.19
CA ARG A 163 0.95 -23.77 -9.76
C ARG A 163 -0.43 -23.17 -9.59
N HIS A 164 -0.50 -21.96 -9.07
CA HIS A 164 -1.75 -21.21 -8.87
C HIS A 164 -1.83 -19.99 -9.80
N GLU A 165 -3.05 -19.53 -10.06
CA GLU A 165 -3.27 -18.37 -10.95
C GLU A 165 -2.66 -17.07 -10.40
N LEU A 166 -2.43 -16.97 -9.09
CA LEU A 166 -1.73 -15.86 -8.46
C LEU A 166 -0.65 -16.38 -7.49
N GLU A 167 0.60 -16.01 -7.76
CA GLU A 167 1.75 -16.43 -6.98
C GLU A 167 2.65 -15.25 -6.61
N GLY A 168 3.50 -15.44 -5.60
CA GLY A 168 4.57 -14.52 -5.27
C GLY A 168 4.54 -14.14 -3.80
N ARG A 169 4.73 -12.86 -3.52
CA ARG A 169 4.86 -12.38 -2.14
C ARG A 169 4.29 -10.99 -1.93
N LEU A 170 3.85 -10.76 -0.70
CA LEU A 170 3.48 -9.43 -0.22
C LEU A 170 4.01 -9.21 1.18
N ARG A 171 4.08 -7.96 1.62
CA ARG A 171 4.37 -7.63 3.02
C ARG A 171 3.63 -6.39 3.45
N VAL A 172 3.30 -6.33 4.73
CA VAL A 172 2.77 -5.13 5.37
C VAL A 172 3.71 -4.72 6.50
N TRP A 173 4.26 -3.52 6.42
CA TRP A 173 5.20 -3.01 7.43
C TRP A 173 4.79 -1.63 7.93
N VAL A 174 5.37 -1.22 9.05
CA VAL A 174 5.06 0.01 9.78
C VAL A 174 6.24 0.98 9.72
N GLY A 175 5.97 2.18 9.20
CA GLY A 175 6.83 3.35 9.35
C GLY A 175 6.07 4.45 10.09
N ARG A 176 6.04 5.64 9.50
CA ARG A 176 5.08 6.69 9.94
C ARG A 176 3.63 6.29 9.65
N PHE A 177 3.44 5.44 8.65
CA PHE A 177 2.17 4.88 8.19
C PHE A 177 2.33 3.36 8.04
N LEU A 178 1.24 2.64 7.77
CA LEU A 178 1.33 1.27 7.28
C LEU A 178 1.63 1.29 5.78
N HIS A 179 2.34 0.28 5.31
CA HIS A 179 2.70 0.14 3.91
C HIS A 179 2.45 -1.29 3.47
N LEU A 180 1.66 -1.46 2.41
CA LEU A 180 1.51 -2.72 1.68
C LEU A 180 2.43 -2.67 0.47
N GLU A 181 3.18 -3.75 0.27
CA GLU A 181 4.04 -3.93 -0.90
C GLU A 181 3.79 -5.31 -1.49
N THR A 182 3.68 -5.39 -2.81
CA THR A 182 3.39 -6.62 -3.55
C THR A 182 4.43 -6.86 -4.62
N ASP A 183 4.85 -8.11 -4.74
CA ASP A 183 5.68 -8.67 -5.81
C ASP A 183 5.03 -10.00 -6.21
N LEU A 184 3.93 -9.88 -6.96
CA LEU A 184 3.08 -10.98 -7.36
C LEU A 184 3.21 -11.23 -8.87
N ILE A 185 2.81 -12.41 -9.30
CA ILE A 185 2.69 -12.82 -10.68
C ILE A 185 1.28 -13.40 -10.86
N PHE A 186 0.57 -12.88 -11.83
CA PHE A 186 -0.73 -13.40 -12.24
C PHE A 186 -0.56 -14.20 -13.53
N HIS A 187 -1.05 -15.43 -13.52
CA HIS A 187 -1.02 -16.38 -14.63
C HIS A 187 -2.41 -16.49 -15.26
N ASP A 188 -2.51 -16.21 -16.55
CA ASP A 188 -3.75 -16.40 -17.29
C ASP A 188 -3.78 -17.80 -17.93
N ALA A 189 -4.58 -18.68 -17.33
CA ALA A 189 -4.86 -20.01 -17.84
C ALA A 189 -5.56 -20.01 -19.22
N THR A 190 -6.25 -18.93 -19.57
CA THR A 190 -7.05 -18.84 -20.80
C THR A 190 -6.26 -18.29 -21.98
N ALA A 191 -5.30 -17.38 -21.73
CA ALA A 191 -4.44 -16.77 -22.74
C ALA A 191 -3.07 -17.48 -22.88
N GLY A 192 -3.05 -18.82 -22.79
CA GLY A 192 -1.89 -19.62 -23.21
C GLY A 192 -0.68 -19.62 -22.25
N ASP A 193 -0.90 -19.71 -20.93
CA ASP A 193 0.15 -19.67 -19.88
C ASP A 193 0.98 -18.38 -19.93
N THR A 194 0.34 -17.28 -20.30
CA THR A 194 0.90 -15.95 -20.18
C THR A 194 0.84 -15.49 -18.73
N ALA A 195 1.88 -14.79 -18.29
CA ALA A 195 1.97 -14.26 -16.95
C ALA A 195 2.31 -12.77 -16.97
N ILE A 196 1.82 -12.03 -15.98
CA ILE A 196 2.12 -10.61 -15.79
C ILE A 196 2.51 -10.34 -14.34
N ALA A 197 3.53 -9.49 -14.16
CA ALA A 197 3.96 -9.07 -12.84
C ALA A 197 3.00 -8.04 -12.26
N VAL A 198 2.44 -8.32 -11.08
CA VAL A 198 1.55 -7.45 -10.33
C VAL A 198 2.33 -6.88 -9.15
N ARG A 199 3.06 -5.80 -9.43
CA ARG A 199 3.88 -5.09 -8.44
C ARG A 199 3.22 -3.79 -8.03
N GLY A 200 3.25 -3.48 -6.74
CA GLY A 200 2.67 -2.24 -6.24
C GLY A 200 3.08 -1.92 -4.82
N HIS A 201 2.84 -0.67 -4.45
CA HIS A 201 3.08 -0.13 -3.13
C HIS A 201 1.92 0.79 -2.75
N GLN A 202 1.37 0.60 -1.57
CA GLN A 202 0.27 1.40 -1.07
C GLN A 202 0.54 1.83 0.37
N ARG A 203 0.38 3.13 0.64
CA ARG A 203 0.41 3.68 2.00
C ARG A 203 -0.99 3.63 2.61
N MET A 204 -1.08 3.17 3.84
CA MET A 204 -2.33 2.93 4.55
C MET A 204 -2.30 3.57 5.94
N ASN A 205 -3.47 4.01 6.39
CA ASN A 205 -3.73 4.30 7.81
C ASN A 205 -4.41 3.08 8.43
N SER A 206 -4.26 2.89 9.74
CA SER A 206 -5.08 1.91 10.44
C SER A 206 -6.46 2.50 10.75
N GLY A 207 -7.52 1.71 10.60
CA GLY A 207 -8.90 2.10 10.88
C GLY A 207 -9.87 1.36 9.96
N ASP A 208 -10.99 2.02 9.65
CA ASP A 208 -12.05 1.46 8.80
C ASP A 208 -11.90 1.85 7.32
N ASP A 209 -10.87 2.64 6.97
CA ASP A 209 -10.61 3.06 5.61
C ASP A 209 -10.20 1.88 4.71
N LEU A 210 -10.69 1.90 3.47
CA LEU A 210 -10.30 0.97 2.42
C LEU A 210 -9.19 1.58 1.56
N PHE A 211 -8.19 0.77 1.23
CA PHE A 211 -7.06 1.15 0.39
C PHE A 211 -7.04 0.31 -0.86
N TYR A 212 -6.93 0.96 -2.01
CA TYR A 212 -6.90 0.33 -3.32
C TYR A 212 -5.46 0.30 -3.81
N LEU A 213 -5.05 -0.84 -4.35
CA LEU A 213 -3.83 -0.97 -5.14
C LEU A 213 -4.30 -1.43 -6.53
N ASP A 214 -4.21 -0.51 -7.46
CA ASP A 214 -4.73 -0.70 -8.81
C ASP A 214 -3.62 -1.20 -9.73
N HIS A 215 -3.83 -2.38 -10.31
CA HIS A 215 -3.07 -2.86 -11.45
C HIS A 215 -4.05 -3.20 -12.58
N PRO A 216 -3.78 -2.88 -13.86
CA PRO A 216 -4.79 -2.94 -14.92
C PRO A 216 -5.42 -4.33 -15.13
N VAL A 217 -4.74 -5.39 -14.69
CA VAL A 217 -5.25 -6.78 -14.76
C VAL A 217 -5.77 -7.29 -13.41
N VAL A 218 -5.22 -6.79 -12.30
CA VAL A 218 -5.48 -7.35 -10.96
C VAL A 218 -5.70 -6.19 -9.99
N GLY A 219 -6.87 -6.13 -9.39
CA GLY A 219 -7.18 -5.17 -8.34
C GLY A 219 -6.98 -5.77 -6.95
N MET A 220 -6.57 -4.91 -6.00
CA MET A 220 -6.42 -5.28 -4.61
C MET A 220 -7.08 -4.24 -3.70
N ILE A 221 -7.92 -4.70 -2.76
CA ILE A 221 -8.56 -3.84 -1.75
C ILE A 221 -8.13 -4.33 -0.37
N ALA A 222 -7.43 -3.46 0.35
CA ALA A 222 -6.91 -3.72 1.67
C ALA A 222 -7.65 -2.92 2.74
N ARG A 223 -7.80 -3.51 3.91
CA ARG A 223 -8.16 -2.81 5.15
C ARG A 223 -7.21 -3.24 6.25
N VAL A 224 -6.77 -2.29 7.06
CA VAL A 224 -5.91 -2.57 8.21
C VAL A 224 -6.55 -2.02 9.47
N THR A 225 -6.91 -2.92 10.38
CA THR A 225 -7.53 -2.57 11.66
C THR A 225 -6.56 -2.81 12.79
N ARG A 226 -6.51 -1.90 13.77
CA ARG A 226 -5.72 -2.12 14.98
C ARG A 226 -6.44 -3.14 15.85
N ILE A 227 -5.68 -4.09 16.37
CA ILE A 227 -6.14 -5.01 17.39
C ILE A 227 -5.77 -4.35 18.73
N ASP A 228 -6.74 -3.71 19.37
CA ASP A 228 -6.53 -3.26 20.74
C ASP A 228 -6.68 -4.48 21.66
N THR A 229 -5.64 -4.79 22.42
CA THR A 229 -5.69 -5.74 23.53
C THR A 229 -6.45 -5.09 24.67
N SER A 230 -7.78 -5.10 24.57
CA SER A 230 -8.68 -4.84 25.69
C SER A 230 -9.42 -6.15 25.97
N ASP A 231 -8.78 -7.01 26.78
CA ASP A 231 -9.44 -8.00 27.62
C ASP A 231 -9.39 -7.48 29.06
#